data_AF-A0A9W8H6M4-F1
#
_entry.id   AF-A0A9W8H6M4-F1
#
_cell.length_a   1.000
_cell.length_b   1.000
_cell.length_c   1.000
_cell.angle_alpha   90.00
_cell.angle_beta   90.00
_cell.angle_gamma   90.00
#
_symmetry.space_group_name_H-M   'P 1'
#
loop_
_entity.id
_entity.type
_entity.pdbx_description
1 polymer ?
#
loop_
_entity_poly.entity_id
_entity_poly.type
_entity_poly.pdbx_seq_one_letter_code
_entity_poly.pdbx_strand_id
1 'polypeptide(L)'
;MCNVRRPVEDNWKQALPVLAVCRQWRRIGVPLVGRHSYIVYGDRSVLVRNPEAAAAAAAASVRARTNLGLLAATGAYRQVRTELRLRAFYAGEPFDALEAMLAAARQARGRWDNVTSLNINLSPQPRQPHSAQTADEHRARRVAIVAQFGAVFPAVAELSIDGPYRNEHTAPLYVALARLYSGQLRALSTLPLVPASTMRFTAALTSLEIGAASGPAHRLPRVLAESLEELALYCIPTDYAWTAHDGDCPGRVTFGRLRRLWAFYGSWRAVPAEAGAPKAQPPPVLAFPALQTLHCTSDEGPAPLLGTARLPAAMRRVVVRGPLETLQCALAARLPGADGLTVSLAHSGRCSMDAVAATVNAIFRGARADTRCELLLDERNIEFRPQDIVCPGLARLRVAAPITAAAALAAVRRFPRLESLALTDVVPHPLPAEIPAATTTTSVAGADDNALLASGASRPTVPPLAPRLEALCLQYQPQLHPPEDMLAVAQYLLLCAPALRRTMLRNMPGHLFAPLFERCQADYPHLGRIQMF
;
A
#
# COMPACT_ATOMS: atom_id res chain seq x y z
N MET A 1 -1.15 7.80 8.03
CA MET A 1 -0.96 6.95 9.23
C MET A 1 0.42 6.33 9.17
N CYS A 2 1.38 6.93 9.85
CA CYS A 2 2.70 6.33 10.02
C CYS A 2 2.58 5.27 11.13
N ASN A 3 2.33 4.02 10.75
CA ASN A 3 2.49 2.92 11.69
C ASN A 3 3.95 2.90 12.13
N VAL A 4 4.22 3.35 13.36
CA VAL A 4 5.48 3.13 14.06
C VAL A 4 5.57 1.62 14.28
N ARG A 5 6.02 0.88 13.26
CA ARG A 5 6.31 -0.54 13.38
C ARG A 5 7.41 -0.65 14.45
N ARG A 6 7.12 -1.38 15.53
CA ARG A 6 8.15 -1.75 16.53
C ARG A 6 9.38 -2.29 15.79
N PRO A 7 10.60 -1.95 16.24
CA PRO A 7 11.79 -2.48 15.61
C PRO A 7 11.73 -4.01 15.60
N VAL A 8 11.84 -4.57 14.40
CA VAL A 8 11.82 -6.01 14.11
C VAL A 8 12.78 -6.80 15.03
N GLU A 9 13.83 -6.13 15.50
CA GLU A 9 14.86 -6.61 16.42
C GLU A 9 14.31 -7.15 17.76
N ASP A 10 13.08 -6.79 18.15
CA ASP A 10 12.50 -7.17 19.45
C ASP A 10 11.42 -8.26 19.35
N ASN A 11 10.97 -8.65 18.15
CA ASN A 11 9.87 -9.62 18.02
C ASN A 11 10.23 -10.99 18.60
N TRP A 12 11.47 -11.45 18.42
CA TRP A 12 11.92 -12.72 19.01
C TRP A 12 11.94 -12.69 20.55
N LYS A 13 12.14 -11.51 21.16
CA LYS A 13 12.12 -11.35 22.63
C LYS A 13 10.75 -11.65 23.23
N GLN A 14 9.67 -11.45 22.47
CA GLN A 14 8.31 -11.78 22.91
C GLN A 14 8.12 -13.29 23.11
N ALA A 15 8.94 -14.12 22.46
CA ALA A 15 8.91 -15.57 22.62
C ALA A 15 9.85 -16.07 23.75
N LEU A 16 10.71 -15.22 24.31
CA LEU A 16 11.64 -15.61 25.39
C LEU A 16 10.96 -16.00 26.70
N PRO A 17 9.87 -15.35 27.18
CA PRO A 17 9.20 -15.76 28.41
C PRO A 17 8.76 -17.23 28.39
N VAL A 18 8.41 -17.77 27.21
CA VAL A 18 8.04 -19.18 27.04
C VAL A 18 9.19 -20.13 27.40
N LEU A 19 10.44 -19.69 27.27
CA LEU A 19 11.62 -20.50 27.63
C LEU A 19 11.83 -20.61 29.15
N ALA A 20 11.22 -19.72 29.93
CA ALA A 20 11.41 -19.61 31.39
C ALA A 20 10.40 -20.43 32.21
N VAL A 21 9.31 -20.92 31.61
CA VAL A 21 8.20 -21.57 32.35
C VAL A 21 8.60 -22.94 32.93
N CYS A 22 8.87 -23.93 32.07
CA CYS A 22 9.33 -25.25 32.49
C CYS A 22 10.05 -25.96 31.33
N ARG A 23 10.62 -27.16 31.58
CA ARG A 23 11.34 -27.93 30.55
C ARG A 23 10.47 -28.24 29.32
N GLN A 24 9.19 -28.55 29.52
CA GLN A 24 8.27 -28.87 28.42
C GLN A 24 7.96 -27.64 27.57
N TRP A 25 7.64 -26.52 28.19
CA TRP A 25 7.43 -25.25 27.49
C TRP A 25 8.69 -24.77 26.78
N ARG A 26 9.88 -24.99 27.35
CA ARG A 26 11.14 -24.70 26.69
C ARG A 26 11.32 -25.52 25.40
N ARG A 27 10.95 -26.80 25.39
CA ARG A 27 10.98 -27.62 24.17
C ARG A 27 10.06 -27.08 23.06
N ILE A 28 8.94 -26.45 23.43
CA ILE A 28 7.98 -25.84 22.49
C ILE A 28 8.45 -24.43 22.07
N GLY A 29 9.02 -23.67 22.99
CA GLY A 29 9.41 -22.28 22.79
C GLY A 29 10.71 -22.11 22.00
N VAL A 30 11.66 -23.03 22.11
CA VAL A 30 12.93 -22.98 21.36
C VAL A 30 12.68 -22.90 19.84
N PRO A 31 11.78 -23.72 19.25
CA PRO A 31 11.38 -23.55 17.87
C PRO A 31 10.79 -22.17 17.52
N LEU A 32 10.00 -21.58 18.40
CA LEU A 32 9.38 -20.26 18.17
C LEU A 32 10.42 -19.15 18.12
N VAL A 33 11.40 -19.19 19.04
CA VAL A 33 12.53 -18.27 19.06
C VAL A 33 13.44 -18.48 17.85
N GLY A 34 13.67 -19.74 17.46
CA GLY A 34 14.53 -20.12 16.34
C GLY A 34 14.02 -19.80 14.94
N ARG A 35 12.73 -19.46 14.79
CA ARG A 35 12.15 -19.04 13.51
C ARG A 35 12.61 -17.66 13.05
N HIS A 36 12.96 -16.77 13.97
CA HIS A 36 13.26 -15.38 13.67
C HIS A 36 14.72 -15.06 14.00
N SER A 37 15.56 -14.99 12.97
CA SER A 37 16.94 -14.56 13.10
C SER A 37 17.18 -13.22 12.42
N TYR A 38 18.16 -12.47 12.93
CA TYR A 38 18.52 -11.19 12.35
C TYR A 38 20.01 -10.92 12.43
N ILE A 39 20.48 -10.09 11.50
CA ILE A 39 21.76 -9.39 11.60
C ILE A 39 21.51 -7.93 11.22
N VAL A 40 21.90 -7.02 12.10
CA VAL A 40 21.77 -5.58 11.89
C VAL A 40 23.15 -4.95 11.89
N TYR A 41 23.48 -4.22 10.84
CA TYR A 41 24.71 -3.44 10.70
C TYR A 41 24.36 -1.96 10.73
N GLY A 42 25.10 -1.18 11.54
CA GLY A 42 24.81 0.23 11.79
C GLY A 42 23.73 0.44 12.85
N ASP A 43 23.64 1.67 13.37
CA ASP A 43 22.62 2.10 14.33
C ASP A 43 21.90 3.34 13.81
N ARG A 44 20.56 3.27 13.71
CA ARG A 44 19.73 4.40 13.26
C ARG A 44 19.67 5.55 14.27
N SER A 45 19.88 5.27 15.56
CA SER A 45 19.74 6.26 16.64
C SER A 45 20.93 7.21 16.73
N VAL A 46 22.13 6.75 16.39
CA VAL A 46 23.34 7.57 16.25
C VAL A 46 23.19 8.58 15.10
N LEU A 47 22.41 8.24 14.07
CA LEU A 47 22.24 9.03 12.84
C LEU A 47 21.37 10.27 12.98
N VAL A 48 20.43 10.30 13.93
CA VAL A 48 19.50 11.44 14.07
C VAL A 48 20.11 12.56 14.90
N ARG A 49 21.09 12.25 15.77
CA ARG A 49 21.56 13.20 16.79
C ARG A 49 22.81 13.97 16.40
N ASN A 50 23.70 13.44 15.55
CA ASN A 50 24.90 14.17 15.12
C ASN A 50 25.56 13.57 13.85
N PRO A 51 25.31 14.11 12.64
CA PRO A 51 25.83 13.56 11.39
C PRO A 51 27.36 13.66 11.24
N GLU A 52 28.00 14.63 11.90
CA GLU A 52 29.47 14.80 11.84
C GLU A 52 30.20 13.83 12.79
N ALA A 53 29.64 13.57 13.97
CA ALA A 53 30.14 12.53 14.88
C ALA A 53 29.88 11.10 14.35
N ALA A 54 28.84 10.92 13.52
CA ALA A 54 28.53 9.63 12.90
C ALA A 54 29.62 9.16 11.93
N ALA A 55 30.29 10.06 11.20
CA ALA A 55 31.39 9.69 10.29
C ALA A 55 32.63 9.18 11.06
N ALA A 56 32.98 9.83 12.18
CA ALA A 56 34.10 9.42 13.03
C ALA A 56 33.79 8.16 13.88
N ALA A 57 32.54 8.02 14.37
CA ALA A 57 32.10 6.85 15.12
C ALA A 57 31.83 5.60 14.24
N ALA A 58 31.47 5.80 12.97
CA ALA A 58 31.26 4.72 12.00
C ALA A 58 32.52 3.90 11.73
N ALA A 59 33.70 4.52 11.78
CA ALA A 59 34.98 3.83 11.56
C ALA A 59 35.41 2.96 12.75
N ALA A 60 34.95 3.24 13.98
CA ALA A 60 35.52 2.64 15.20
C ALA A 60 34.60 1.64 15.93
N SER A 61 33.29 1.53 15.61
CA SER A 61 32.37 0.77 16.48
C SER A 61 31.19 0.04 15.83
N VAL A 62 31.07 -0.01 14.49
CA VAL A 62 29.91 -0.65 13.85
C VAL A 62 30.07 -2.18 13.83
N ARG A 63 29.82 -2.83 14.97
CA ARG A 63 29.67 -4.29 15.02
C ARG A 63 28.25 -4.69 14.60
N ALA A 64 28.16 -5.72 13.76
CA ALA A 64 26.89 -6.33 13.43
C ALA A 64 26.24 -6.92 14.70
N ARG A 65 25.02 -6.51 15.00
CA ARG A 65 24.21 -7.04 16.12
C ARG A 65 23.39 -8.22 15.61
N THR A 66 23.43 -9.36 16.30
CA THR A 66 22.76 -10.58 15.84
C THR A 66 22.36 -11.50 17.00
N ASN A 67 21.31 -12.30 16.81
CA ASN A 67 20.94 -13.41 17.70
C ASN A 67 21.44 -14.77 17.21
N LEU A 68 22.18 -14.84 16.10
CA LEU A 68 22.61 -16.11 15.50
C LEU A 68 23.51 -16.93 16.44
N GLY A 69 24.37 -16.29 17.24
CA GLY A 69 25.20 -16.99 18.23
C GLY A 69 24.37 -17.73 19.28
N LEU A 70 23.26 -17.14 19.72
CA LEU A 70 22.33 -17.79 20.65
C LEU A 70 21.64 -19.00 20.00
N LEU A 71 21.21 -18.86 18.74
CA LEU A 71 20.59 -19.96 18.00
C LEU A 71 21.59 -21.12 17.80
N ALA A 72 22.83 -20.79 17.46
CA ALA A 72 23.90 -21.76 17.29
C ALA A 72 24.20 -22.52 18.60
N ALA A 73 24.36 -21.80 19.72
CA ALA A 73 24.65 -22.38 21.03
C ALA A 73 23.52 -23.27 21.56
N THR A 74 22.26 -22.93 21.26
CA THR A 74 21.09 -23.69 21.72
C THR A 74 20.71 -24.85 20.78
N GLY A 75 21.31 -24.93 19.58
CA GLY A 75 20.93 -25.92 18.56
C GLY A 75 19.56 -25.67 17.92
N ALA A 76 18.90 -24.55 18.24
CA ALA A 76 17.54 -24.24 17.80
C ALA A 76 17.38 -24.23 16.26
N TYR A 77 18.43 -23.81 15.55
CA TYR A 77 18.47 -23.76 14.09
C TYR A 77 18.30 -25.16 13.44
N ARG A 78 18.64 -26.26 14.13
CA ARG A 78 18.47 -27.61 13.57
C ARG A 78 17.02 -28.05 13.50
N GLN A 79 16.16 -27.45 14.31
CA GLN A 79 14.81 -27.93 14.54
C GLN A 79 13.78 -27.20 13.67
N VAL A 80 14.14 -26.07 13.07
CA VAL A 80 13.18 -25.22 12.36
C VAL A 80 13.80 -24.54 11.15
N ARG A 81 12.97 -24.39 10.11
CA ARG A 81 13.20 -23.44 9.04
C ARG A 81 13.25 -22.03 9.62
N THR A 82 14.30 -21.30 9.29
CA THR A 82 14.54 -19.97 9.84
C THR A 82 14.36 -18.91 8.76
N GLU A 83 13.66 -17.84 9.13
CA GLU A 83 13.66 -16.58 8.41
C GLU A 83 14.81 -15.72 8.94
N LEU A 84 15.72 -15.32 8.05
CA LEU A 84 16.84 -14.44 8.38
C LEU A 84 16.61 -13.04 7.80
N ARG A 85 16.64 -12.04 8.68
CA ARG A 85 16.52 -10.63 8.31
C ARG A 85 17.87 -9.93 8.42
N LEU A 86 18.39 -9.47 7.29
CA LEU A 86 19.60 -8.67 7.19
C LEU A 86 19.20 -7.20 7.04
N ARG A 87 19.69 -6.33 7.91
CA ARG A 87 19.39 -4.89 7.83
C ARG A 87 20.65 -4.06 7.95
N ALA A 88 21.00 -3.34 6.89
CA ALA A 88 22.20 -2.52 6.84
C ALA A 88 21.83 -1.03 6.80
N PHE A 89 22.40 -0.27 7.72
CA PHE A 89 22.50 1.19 7.63
C PHE A 89 23.95 1.53 7.36
N TYR A 90 24.28 1.93 6.13
CA TYR A 90 25.66 2.07 5.69
C TYR A 90 25.97 3.48 5.18
N ALA A 91 27.17 3.94 5.48
CA ALA A 91 27.75 5.16 4.94
C ALA A 91 28.65 4.76 3.77
N GLY A 92 28.45 5.33 2.58
CA GLY A 92 29.18 4.92 1.37
C GLY A 92 28.58 3.68 0.69
N GLU A 93 29.36 2.60 0.60
CA GLU A 93 29.04 1.41 -0.20
C GLU A 93 28.35 0.30 0.62
N PRO A 94 27.42 -0.48 0.02
CA PRO A 94 26.72 -1.56 0.72
C PRO A 94 27.61 -2.78 1.02
N PHE A 95 28.74 -2.93 0.32
CA PHE A 95 29.56 -4.13 0.32
C PHE A 95 30.19 -4.39 1.70
N ASP A 96 30.72 -3.37 2.37
CA ASP A 96 31.36 -3.51 3.70
C ASP A 96 30.36 -4.03 4.74
N ALA A 97 29.14 -3.48 4.72
CA ALA A 97 28.07 -3.90 5.61
C ALA A 97 27.70 -5.36 5.40
N LEU A 98 27.58 -5.79 4.14
CA LEU A 98 27.24 -7.17 3.79
C LEU A 98 28.36 -8.16 4.13
N GLU A 99 29.62 -7.79 3.90
CA GLU A 99 30.79 -8.58 4.31
C GLU A 99 30.82 -8.78 5.83
N ALA A 100 30.61 -7.71 6.61
CA ALA A 100 30.53 -7.79 8.06
C ALA A 100 29.37 -8.69 8.54
N MET A 101 28.21 -8.62 7.90
CA MET A 101 27.08 -9.50 8.21
C MET A 101 27.38 -10.97 7.89
N LEU A 102 27.97 -11.25 6.73
CA LEU A 102 28.37 -12.60 6.34
C LEU A 102 29.44 -13.17 7.27
N ALA A 103 30.40 -12.35 7.70
CA ALA A 103 31.39 -12.73 8.70
C ALA A 103 30.74 -13.07 10.05
N ALA A 104 29.79 -12.27 10.53
CA ALA A 104 29.04 -12.55 11.75
C ALA A 104 28.23 -13.86 11.65
N ALA A 105 27.58 -14.10 10.51
CA ALA A 105 26.87 -15.36 10.26
C ALA A 105 27.81 -16.56 10.32
N ARG A 106 28.98 -16.48 9.67
CA ARG A 106 30.00 -17.55 9.68
C ARG A 106 30.58 -17.80 11.05
N GLN A 107 30.87 -16.74 11.80
CA GLN A 107 31.41 -16.84 13.14
C GLN A 107 30.45 -17.57 14.08
N ALA A 108 29.16 -17.30 13.97
CA ALA A 108 28.15 -18.05 14.71
C ALA A 108 28.06 -19.51 14.24
N ARG A 109 28.13 -19.74 12.93
CA ARG A 109 28.16 -21.07 12.30
C ARG A 109 28.61 -20.96 10.85
N GLY A 110 29.54 -21.82 10.41
CA GLY A 110 30.07 -21.75 9.05
C GLY A 110 29.03 -21.84 7.93
N ARG A 111 27.90 -22.52 8.15
CA ARG A 111 26.84 -22.75 7.15
C ARG A 111 25.44 -22.87 7.78
N TRP A 112 24.45 -22.25 7.17
CA TRP A 112 23.06 -22.12 7.65
C TRP A 112 22.06 -22.76 6.68
N ASP A 113 22.09 -24.09 6.56
CA ASP A 113 21.21 -24.87 5.67
C ASP A 113 19.71 -24.76 5.96
N ASN A 114 19.34 -24.32 7.16
CA ASN A 114 17.97 -24.20 7.59
C ASN A 114 17.36 -22.82 7.29
N VAL A 115 18.16 -21.87 6.80
CA VAL A 115 17.66 -20.54 6.38
C VAL A 115 17.01 -20.69 5.02
N THR A 116 15.67 -20.70 5.01
CA THR A 116 14.87 -20.85 3.79
C THR A 116 14.30 -19.53 3.28
N SER A 117 14.24 -18.50 4.14
CA SER A 117 13.73 -17.17 3.79
C SER A 117 14.75 -16.12 4.20
N LEU A 118 15.14 -15.28 3.25
CA LEU A 118 16.15 -14.25 3.42
C LEU A 118 15.56 -12.89 3.03
N ASN A 119 15.50 -11.97 3.99
CA ASN A 119 15.06 -10.60 3.79
C ASN A 119 16.24 -9.65 3.97
N ILE A 120 16.64 -8.94 2.92
CA ILE A 120 17.77 -8.01 2.91
C ILE A 120 17.21 -6.60 2.76
N ASN A 121 17.43 -5.75 3.76
CA ASN A 121 17.09 -4.33 3.72
C ASN A 121 18.36 -3.48 3.77
N LEU A 122 18.68 -2.80 2.67
CA LEU A 122 19.84 -1.92 2.56
C LEU A 122 19.37 -0.46 2.56
N SER A 123 19.71 0.28 3.60
CA SER A 123 19.36 1.68 3.77
C SER A 123 20.62 2.55 3.74
N PRO A 124 20.88 3.33 2.67
CA PRO A 124 22.02 4.24 2.62
C PRO A 124 21.84 5.39 3.61
N GLN A 125 22.95 5.85 4.19
CA GLN A 125 22.96 7.08 4.98
C GLN A 125 22.91 8.31 4.05
N PRO A 126 22.09 9.32 4.36
CA PRO A 126 22.03 10.53 3.55
C PRO A 126 23.35 11.30 3.64
N ARG A 127 23.85 11.77 2.48
CA ARG A 127 24.96 12.74 2.32
C ARG A 127 26.41 12.23 2.38
N GLN A 128 26.74 11.10 1.77
CA GLN A 128 28.15 10.83 1.45
C GLN A 128 28.38 10.64 -0.05
N PRO A 129 29.48 11.21 -0.59
CA PRO A 129 29.87 10.99 -1.97
C PRO A 129 30.12 9.49 -2.20
N HIS A 130 29.77 9.01 -3.40
CA HIS A 130 30.09 7.65 -3.80
C HIS A 130 31.61 7.42 -3.77
N SER A 131 32.00 6.20 -3.43
CA SER A 131 33.40 5.81 -3.33
C SER A 131 34.16 6.10 -4.63
N ALA A 132 35.44 6.46 -4.54
CA ALA A 132 36.34 6.61 -5.70
C ALA A 132 36.77 5.25 -6.32
N GLN A 133 36.14 4.14 -5.93
CA GLN A 133 36.44 2.80 -6.44
C GLN A 133 36.11 2.66 -7.93
N THR A 134 36.88 1.82 -8.61
CA THR A 134 36.67 1.54 -10.03
C THR A 134 35.50 0.58 -10.23
N ALA A 135 34.87 0.60 -11.42
CA ALA A 135 33.79 -0.33 -11.77
C ALA A 135 34.21 -1.81 -11.66
N ASP A 136 35.49 -2.12 -11.94
CA ASP A 136 36.04 -3.46 -11.85
C ASP A 136 36.19 -3.95 -10.39
N GLU A 137 36.61 -3.07 -9.48
CA GLU A 137 36.66 -3.37 -8.04
C GLU A 137 35.26 -3.70 -7.51
N HIS A 138 34.26 -2.88 -7.84
CA HIS A 138 32.87 -3.15 -7.49
C HIS A 138 32.36 -4.48 -8.06
N ARG A 139 32.75 -4.81 -9.29
CA ARG A 139 32.42 -6.10 -9.91
C ARG A 139 33.05 -7.27 -9.14
N ALA A 140 34.33 -7.18 -8.80
CA ALA A 140 35.03 -8.23 -8.06
C ALA A 140 34.41 -8.45 -6.66
N ARG A 141 34.15 -7.38 -5.91
CA ARG A 141 33.50 -7.43 -4.61
C ARG A 141 32.11 -8.06 -4.68
N ARG A 142 31.30 -7.67 -5.68
CA ARG A 142 29.98 -8.28 -5.91
C ARG A 142 30.08 -9.79 -6.11
N VAL A 143 30.99 -10.26 -6.96
CA VAL A 143 31.18 -11.70 -7.21
C VAL A 143 31.56 -12.42 -5.91
N ALA A 144 32.49 -11.85 -5.15
CA ALA A 144 32.90 -12.42 -3.87
C ALA A 144 31.73 -12.50 -2.88
N ILE A 145 30.98 -11.42 -2.68
CA ILE A 145 29.82 -11.40 -1.78
C ILE A 145 28.76 -12.43 -2.20
N VAL A 146 28.45 -12.54 -3.48
CA VAL A 146 27.43 -13.49 -3.97
C VAL A 146 27.88 -14.93 -3.72
N ALA A 147 29.13 -15.27 -4.01
CA ALA A 147 29.69 -16.60 -3.72
C ALA A 147 29.62 -16.91 -2.21
N GLN A 148 29.91 -15.90 -1.39
CA GLN A 148 29.83 -15.98 0.06
C GLN A 148 28.40 -16.22 0.58
N PHE A 149 27.39 -15.57 0.00
CA PHE A 149 25.98 -15.82 0.29
C PHE A 149 25.60 -17.27 -0.03
N GLY A 150 26.01 -17.79 -1.18
CA GLY A 150 25.71 -19.18 -1.59
C GLY A 150 26.32 -20.22 -0.65
N ALA A 151 27.55 -19.96 -0.17
CA ALA A 151 28.22 -20.84 0.79
C ALA A 151 27.56 -20.81 2.18
N VAL A 152 27.14 -19.64 2.65
CA VAL A 152 26.59 -19.46 4.01
C VAL A 152 25.10 -19.82 4.08
N PHE A 153 24.31 -19.45 3.06
CA PHE A 153 22.85 -19.65 3.02
C PHE A 153 22.45 -20.41 1.74
N PRO A 154 22.74 -21.71 1.64
CA PRO A 154 22.55 -22.46 0.40
C PRO A 154 21.09 -22.81 0.09
N ALA A 155 20.21 -22.85 1.10
CA ALA A 155 18.84 -23.38 0.97
C ALA A 155 17.74 -22.30 0.86
N VAL A 156 18.11 -21.07 0.46
CA VAL A 156 17.17 -19.94 0.34
C VAL A 156 16.15 -20.22 -0.76
N ALA A 157 14.89 -20.38 -0.38
CA ALA A 157 13.74 -20.56 -1.27
C ALA A 157 12.88 -19.28 -1.37
N GLU A 158 13.03 -18.34 -0.45
CA GLU A 158 12.33 -17.05 -0.48
C GLU A 158 13.35 -15.93 -0.31
N LEU A 159 13.38 -15.01 -1.27
CA LEU A 159 14.33 -13.89 -1.26
C LEU A 159 13.56 -12.58 -1.38
N SER A 160 13.72 -11.71 -0.38
CA SER A 160 13.21 -10.34 -0.41
C SER A 160 14.39 -9.38 -0.28
N ILE A 161 14.49 -8.44 -1.22
CA ILE A 161 15.55 -7.43 -1.24
C ILE A 161 14.89 -6.05 -1.38
N ASP A 162 15.11 -5.22 -0.38
CA ASP A 162 14.64 -3.84 -0.32
C ASP A 162 15.84 -2.90 -0.15
N GLY A 163 15.84 -1.79 -0.88
CA GLY A 163 16.92 -0.82 -0.83
C GLY A 163 16.86 0.20 -1.97
N PRO A 164 17.90 1.05 -2.10
CA PRO A 164 17.90 2.11 -3.10
C PRO A 164 17.86 1.52 -4.52
N TYR A 165 16.88 1.98 -5.29
CA TYR A 165 16.54 1.45 -6.61
C TYR A 165 17.37 2.06 -7.76
N ARG A 166 18.10 3.17 -7.52
CA ARG A 166 18.91 3.89 -8.53
C ARG A 166 20.42 3.86 -8.30
N ASN A 167 20.90 3.10 -7.32
CA ASN A 167 22.34 3.01 -7.10
C ASN A 167 22.94 1.98 -8.08
N GLU A 168 23.86 2.45 -8.92
CA GLU A 168 24.53 1.69 -10.00
C GLU A 168 25.30 0.47 -9.48
N HIS A 169 25.66 0.46 -8.19
CA HIS A 169 26.39 -0.64 -7.55
C HIS A 169 25.45 -1.65 -6.87
N THR A 170 24.36 -1.17 -6.25
CA THR A 170 23.41 -2.05 -5.54
C THR A 170 22.52 -2.84 -6.51
N ALA A 171 22.08 -2.24 -7.61
CA ALA A 171 21.20 -2.93 -8.56
C ALA A 171 21.84 -4.20 -9.15
N PRO A 172 23.09 -4.18 -9.67
CA PRO A 172 23.76 -5.40 -10.13
C PRO A 172 23.96 -6.44 -9.03
N LEU A 173 24.13 -6.03 -7.77
CA LEU A 173 24.26 -6.95 -6.65
C LEU A 173 22.94 -7.70 -6.39
N TYR A 174 21.80 -7.00 -6.38
CA TYR A 174 20.49 -7.62 -6.20
C TYR A 174 20.18 -8.63 -7.30
N VAL A 175 20.53 -8.28 -8.53
CA VAL A 175 20.48 -9.18 -9.69
C VAL A 175 21.31 -10.43 -9.44
N ALA A 176 22.57 -10.27 -9.04
CA ALA A 176 23.46 -11.40 -8.82
C ALA A 176 22.98 -12.33 -7.68
N LEU A 177 22.40 -11.77 -6.60
CA LEU A 177 21.79 -12.54 -5.52
C LEU A 177 20.53 -13.28 -5.96
N ALA A 178 19.64 -12.65 -6.74
CA ALA A 178 18.47 -13.32 -7.29
C ALA A 178 18.87 -14.48 -8.24
N ARG A 179 19.91 -14.28 -9.04
CA ARG A 179 20.45 -15.31 -9.94
C ARG A 179 21.02 -16.50 -9.18
N LEU A 180 21.76 -16.25 -8.10
CA LEU A 180 22.34 -17.31 -7.27
C LEU A 180 21.30 -18.34 -6.83
N TYR A 181 20.09 -17.90 -6.51
CA TYR A 181 19.02 -18.77 -6.01
C TYR A 181 17.95 -19.11 -7.05
N SER A 182 18.04 -18.64 -8.29
CA SER A 182 16.94 -18.74 -9.28
C SER A 182 16.50 -20.19 -9.58
N GLY A 183 17.37 -21.17 -9.34
CA GLY A 183 17.09 -22.60 -9.45
C GLY A 183 16.09 -23.15 -8.42
N GLN A 184 15.95 -22.49 -7.26
CA GLN A 184 15.23 -23.02 -6.09
C GLN A 184 14.24 -22.03 -5.46
N LEU A 185 14.18 -20.79 -5.94
CA LEU A 185 13.27 -19.77 -5.42
C LEU A 185 11.80 -20.14 -5.67
N ARG A 186 11.01 -20.06 -4.61
CA ARG A 186 9.54 -20.10 -4.58
C ARG A 186 8.94 -18.70 -4.57
N ALA A 187 9.61 -17.76 -3.91
CA ALA A 187 9.21 -16.36 -3.87
C ALA A 187 10.41 -15.44 -4.08
N LEU A 188 10.24 -14.43 -4.93
CA LEU A 188 11.21 -13.35 -5.13
C LEU A 188 10.48 -12.01 -4.98
N SER A 189 11.01 -11.13 -4.14
CA SER A 189 10.57 -9.73 -4.01
C SER A 189 11.79 -8.82 -4.12
N THR A 190 11.86 -8.03 -5.19
CA THR A 190 12.95 -7.07 -5.42
C THR A 190 12.42 -5.85 -6.18
N LEU A 191 12.30 -4.72 -5.50
CA LEU A 191 11.86 -3.47 -6.14
C LEU A 191 12.76 -2.99 -7.29
N PRO A 192 14.09 -3.11 -7.25
CA PRO A 192 14.92 -2.82 -8.42
C PRO A 192 14.77 -3.91 -9.50
N LEU A 193 14.68 -3.47 -10.77
CA LEU A 193 14.54 -4.40 -11.90
C LEU A 193 15.73 -5.32 -12.01
N VAL A 194 15.39 -6.58 -12.19
CA VAL A 194 16.31 -7.59 -12.66
C VAL A 194 16.34 -7.60 -14.19
N PRO A 195 17.47 -7.29 -14.86
CA PRO A 195 17.55 -7.34 -16.32
C PRO A 195 17.16 -8.72 -16.86
N ALA A 196 16.13 -8.74 -17.70
CA ALA A 196 15.45 -9.95 -18.17
C ALA A 196 16.30 -10.95 -18.94
N SER A 197 17.35 -10.49 -19.61
CA SER A 197 18.10 -11.32 -20.56
C SER A 197 18.91 -12.43 -19.89
N THR A 198 19.02 -12.45 -18.56
CA THR A 198 20.03 -13.28 -17.87
C THR A 198 19.50 -14.17 -16.75
N MET A 199 18.20 -14.16 -16.44
CA MET A 199 17.63 -15.02 -15.40
C MET A 199 16.53 -15.91 -15.93
N ARG A 200 16.68 -17.19 -15.59
CA ARG A 200 15.66 -18.23 -15.78
C ARG A 200 15.30 -18.76 -14.40
N PHE A 201 14.04 -18.63 -14.04
CA PHE A 201 13.49 -19.21 -12.82
C PHE A 201 12.91 -20.58 -13.13
N THR A 202 13.01 -21.49 -12.16
CA THR A 202 12.39 -22.82 -12.29
C THR A 202 10.88 -22.73 -12.07
N ALA A 203 10.17 -23.82 -12.39
CA ALA A 203 8.74 -23.95 -12.12
C ALA A 203 8.37 -23.91 -10.63
N ALA A 204 9.36 -23.85 -9.72
CA ALA A 204 9.13 -23.67 -8.29
C ALA A 204 8.69 -22.25 -7.92
N LEU A 205 8.98 -21.25 -8.76
CA LEU A 205 8.64 -19.86 -8.50
C LEU A 205 7.12 -19.65 -8.65
N THR A 206 6.47 -19.32 -7.53
CA THR A 206 5.02 -19.10 -7.42
C THR A 206 4.66 -17.64 -7.12
N SER A 207 5.57 -16.89 -6.49
CA SER A 207 5.36 -15.47 -6.18
C SER A 207 6.50 -14.62 -6.71
N LEU A 208 6.16 -13.60 -7.49
CA LEU A 208 7.12 -12.65 -8.05
C LEU A 208 6.69 -11.21 -7.80
N GLU A 209 7.52 -10.45 -7.13
CA GLU A 209 7.38 -9.02 -6.94
C GLU A 209 8.64 -8.33 -7.47
N ILE A 210 8.49 -7.53 -8.54
CA ILE A 210 9.60 -6.84 -9.19
C ILE A 210 9.22 -5.44 -9.64
N GLY A 211 10.19 -4.52 -9.66
CA GLY A 211 10.01 -3.25 -10.38
C GLY A 211 10.47 -3.32 -11.83
N ALA A 212 9.88 -2.51 -12.69
CA ALA A 212 10.34 -2.21 -14.03
C ALA A 212 11.31 -1.02 -13.99
N ALA A 213 12.52 -1.19 -14.49
CA ALA A 213 13.50 -0.10 -14.60
C ALA A 213 13.32 0.63 -15.93
N SER A 214 13.67 1.91 -15.88
CA SER A 214 13.77 2.85 -17.01
C SER A 214 14.99 2.56 -17.89
N GLY A 215 15.06 1.34 -18.45
CA GLY A 215 16.09 0.96 -19.41
C GLY A 215 15.48 0.70 -20.80
N PRO A 216 16.23 0.93 -21.90
CA PRO A 216 15.71 1.00 -23.27
C PRO A 216 15.05 -0.27 -23.81
N ALA A 217 15.16 -1.40 -23.09
CA ALA A 217 14.62 -2.69 -23.54
C ALA A 217 13.37 -3.15 -22.79
N HIS A 218 12.97 -2.55 -21.66
CA HIS A 218 11.71 -2.85 -20.95
C HIS A 218 11.27 -4.34 -21.01
N ARG A 219 12.13 -5.28 -20.62
CA ARG A 219 11.78 -6.72 -20.61
C ARG A 219 11.61 -7.22 -19.18
N LEU A 220 10.58 -8.05 -18.93
CA LEU A 220 10.44 -8.82 -17.69
C LEU A 220 11.35 -10.06 -17.72
N PRO A 221 11.85 -10.53 -16.56
CA PRO A 221 12.58 -11.78 -16.49
C PRO A 221 11.79 -12.95 -17.08
N ARG A 222 12.49 -13.94 -17.64
CA ARG A 222 11.85 -15.15 -18.16
C ARG A 222 11.35 -15.99 -17.01
N VAL A 223 10.03 -15.97 -16.84
CA VAL A 223 9.32 -16.77 -15.85
C VAL A 223 8.27 -17.61 -16.56
N LEU A 224 8.06 -18.82 -16.07
CA LEU A 224 6.99 -19.68 -16.53
C LEU A 224 5.66 -19.11 -16.02
N ALA A 225 4.87 -18.50 -16.91
CA ALA A 225 3.57 -17.90 -16.56
C ALA A 225 2.62 -18.89 -15.87
N GLU A 226 2.78 -20.19 -16.16
CA GLU A 226 1.97 -21.27 -15.60
C GLU A 226 2.27 -21.59 -14.12
N SER A 227 3.47 -21.27 -13.62
CA SER A 227 3.83 -21.55 -12.22
C SER A 227 3.42 -20.44 -11.26
N LEU A 228 3.26 -19.20 -11.76
CA LEU A 228 2.97 -18.03 -10.93
C LEU A 228 1.53 -18.06 -10.39
N GLU A 229 1.43 -17.91 -9.06
CA GLU A 229 0.19 -17.66 -8.33
C GLU A 229 0.04 -16.18 -7.97
N GLU A 230 1.17 -15.48 -7.81
CA GLU A 230 1.23 -14.05 -7.44
C GLU A 230 2.24 -13.30 -8.29
N LEU A 231 1.83 -12.11 -8.73
CA LEU A 231 2.65 -11.24 -9.53
C LEU A 231 2.40 -9.79 -9.13
N ALA A 232 3.44 -9.11 -8.67
CA ALA A 232 3.44 -7.68 -8.42
C ALA A 232 4.49 -6.99 -9.27
N LEU A 233 4.07 -6.01 -10.04
CA LEU A 233 4.90 -5.25 -10.95
C LEU A 233 4.84 -3.78 -10.55
N TYR A 234 5.98 -3.22 -10.22
CA TYR A 234 6.10 -1.83 -9.79
C TYR A 234 6.75 -0.97 -10.85
N CYS A 235 6.47 0.32 -10.82
CA CYS A 235 7.14 1.31 -11.65
C CYS A 235 7.07 0.99 -13.16
N ILE A 236 5.94 0.43 -13.62
CA ILE A 236 5.75 0.04 -15.02
C ILE A 236 5.63 1.31 -15.89
N PRO A 237 6.42 1.46 -16.96
CA PRO A 237 6.21 2.52 -17.95
C PRO A 237 4.86 2.38 -18.67
N THR A 238 4.26 3.49 -19.10
CA THR A 238 2.97 3.49 -19.81
C THR A 238 3.08 2.97 -21.25
N ASP A 239 4.27 2.97 -21.83
CA ASP A 239 4.58 2.38 -23.14
C ASP A 239 5.06 0.92 -23.02
N TYR A 240 5.05 0.37 -21.81
CA TYR A 240 5.48 -1.00 -21.55
C TYR A 240 4.57 -2.02 -22.23
N ALA A 241 5.08 -2.68 -23.27
CA ALA A 241 4.48 -3.88 -23.83
C ALA A 241 5.09 -5.11 -23.15
N TRP A 242 4.21 -6.00 -22.66
CA TRP A 242 4.60 -7.32 -22.17
C TRP A 242 5.24 -8.15 -23.31
N THR A 243 6.54 -8.04 -23.51
CA THR A 243 7.25 -8.69 -24.64
C THR A 243 8.17 -9.83 -24.19
N ALA A 244 7.95 -10.36 -22.98
CA ALA A 244 8.90 -11.24 -22.31
C ALA A 244 8.86 -12.70 -22.76
N HIS A 245 8.90 -13.00 -24.07
CA HIS A 245 9.18 -14.36 -24.53
C HIS A 245 10.12 -14.32 -25.74
N ASP A 246 11.28 -14.95 -25.59
CA ASP A 246 12.26 -15.13 -26.66
C ASP A 246 11.73 -16.12 -27.69
N GLY A 247 11.83 -15.74 -28.97
CA GLY A 247 11.95 -16.67 -30.09
C GLY A 247 10.69 -17.41 -30.53
N ASP A 248 9.88 -17.90 -29.60
CA ASP A 248 8.73 -18.74 -29.87
C ASP A 248 7.66 -18.51 -28.80
N CYS A 249 6.77 -17.56 -28.99
CA CYS A 249 5.44 -17.68 -28.38
C CYS A 249 4.40 -16.80 -29.07
N PRO A 250 3.14 -17.30 -29.10
CA PRO A 250 2.08 -16.85 -29.98
C PRO A 250 1.57 -15.48 -29.50
N GLY A 251 0.68 -14.84 -30.25
CA GLY A 251 0.01 -13.60 -29.83
C GLY A 251 -0.81 -13.68 -28.53
N ARG A 252 -0.62 -14.72 -27.70
CA ARG A 252 -1.30 -14.97 -26.44
C ARG A 252 -0.38 -15.61 -25.38
N VAL A 253 -0.33 -15.04 -24.19
CA VAL A 253 0.32 -15.60 -22.99
C VAL A 253 -0.75 -15.96 -21.97
N THR A 254 -0.69 -17.13 -21.35
CA THR A 254 -1.70 -17.57 -20.36
C THR A 254 -1.07 -17.81 -19.00
N PHE A 255 -1.57 -17.09 -17.98
CA PHE A 255 -1.22 -17.26 -16.58
C PHE A 255 -2.25 -18.18 -15.90
N GLY A 256 -2.07 -19.50 -16.08
CA GLY A 256 -3.06 -20.50 -15.68
C GLY A 256 -3.36 -20.57 -14.18
N ARG A 257 -2.39 -20.21 -13.32
CA ARG A 257 -2.50 -20.32 -11.85
C ARG A 257 -2.54 -18.97 -11.12
N LEU A 258 -2.40 -17.86 -11.83
CA LEU A 258 -2.25 -16.54 -11.21
C LEU A 258 -3.55 -16.11 -10.54
N ARG A 259 -3.52 -15.96 -9.22
CA ARG A 259 -4.66 -15.55 -8.38
C ARG A 259 -4.62 -14.07 -8.04
N ARG A 260 -3.41 -13.49 -7.94
CA ARG A 260 -3.21 -12.08 -7.53
C ARG A 260 -2.28 -11.37 -8.51
N LEU A 261 -2.76 -10.25 -9.04
CA LEU A 261 -2.01 -9.37 -9.92
C LEU A 261 -2.03 -7.95 -9.38
N TRP A 262 -0.84 -7.40 -9.13
CA TRP A 262 -0.64 -5.99 -8.86
C TRP A 262 0.20 -5.36 -9.97
N ALA A 263 -0.33 -4.30 -10.58
CA ALA A 263 0.35 -3.52 -11.60
C ALA A 263 0.34 -2.05 -11.20
N PHE A 264 1.52 -1.51 -10.88
CA PHE A 264 1.71 -0.12 -10.50
C PHE A 264 2.51 0.60 -11.59
N TYR A 265 1.83 1.43 -12.36
CA TYR A 265 2.42 2.33 -13.34
C TYR A 265 2.87 3.60 -12.64
N GLY A 266 4.17 3.92 -12.79
CA GLY A 266 4.79 5.05 -12.12
C GLY A 266 5.25 6.12 -13.12
N SER A 267 5.44 7.33 -12.60
CA SER A 267 5.97 8.47 -13.34
C SER A 267 7.46 8.33 -13.64
N TRP A 268 7.77 7.64 -14.72
CA TRP A 268 9.07 7.80 -15.34
C TRP A 268 8.93 8.88 -16.40
N ARG A 269 9.74 9.95 -16.28
CA ARG A 269 10.03 10.80 -17.43
C ARG A 269 10.39 9.84 -18.55
N ALA A 270 9.56 9.80 -19.60
CA ALA A 270 9.81 8.98 -20.77
C ALA A 270 11.27 9.17 -21.12
N VAL A 271 12.07 8.10 -21.02
CA VAL A 271 13.40 8.14 -21.62
C VAL A 271 13.10 8.41 -23.09
N PRO A 272 13.58 9.53 -23.66
CA PRO A 272 13.28 9.87 -25.04
C PRO A 272 13.53 8.63 -25.87
N ALA A 273 12.49 8.14 -26.55
CA ALA A 273 12.59 6.93 -27.35
C ALA A 273 13.79 7.10 -28.28
N GLU A 274 14.89 6.40 -28.01
CA GLU A 274 16.02 6.42 -28.92
C GLU A 274 15.51 5.92 -30.27
N ALA A 275 15.87 6.66 -31.32
CA ALA A 275 15.39 6.49 -32.69
C ALA A 275 15.74 5.08 -33.21
N GLY A 276 14.84 4.14 -32.94
CA GLY A 276 15.03 2.73 -33.28
C GLY A 276 13.90 1.85 -32.78
N ALA A 277 12.69 2.42 -32.58
CA ALA A 277 11.52 1.68 -32.15
C ALA A 277 11.34 0.44 -33.05
N PRO A 278 11.51 -0.79 -32.53
CA PRO A 278 11.29 -1.98 -33.32
C PRO A 278 9.85 -1.95 -33.86
N LYS A 279 9.69 -2.28 -35.15
CA LYS A 279 8.39 -2.31 -35.85
C LYS A 279 7.31 -2.88 -34.93
N ALA A 280 6.25 -2.10 -34.71
CA ALA A 280 5.17 -2.37 -33.77
C ALA A 280 4.50 -3.73 -34.06
N GLN A 281 5.00 -4.80 -33.45
CA GLN A 281 4.23 -6.02 -33.32
C GLN A 281 3.07 -5.74 -32.37
N PRO A 282 1.86 -6.23 -32.66
CA PRO A 282 0.73 -6.05 -31.76
C PRO A 282 1.10 -6.63 -30.38
N PRO A 283 0.78 -5.92 -29.28
CA PRO A 283 1.08 -6.43 -27.96
C PRO A 283 0.37 -7.77 -27.74
N PRO A 284 1.00 -8.75 -27.08
CA PRO A 284 0.39 -10.05 -26.89
C PRO A 284 -0.83 -9.92 -25.96
N VAL A 285 -1.81 -10.79 -26.22
CA VAL A 285 -3.00 -10.91 -25.38
C VAL A 285 -2.63 -11.69 -24.12
N LEU A 286 -2.86 -11.12 -22.95
CA LEU A 286 -2.55 -11.77 -21.67
C LEU A 286 -3.81 -12.39 -21.09
N ALA A 287 -3.86 -13.69 -20.86
CA ALA A 287 -5.02 -14.38 -20.30
C ALA A 287 -4.79 -14.77 -18.83
N PHE A 288 -5.74 -14.43 -17.96
CA PHE A 288 -5.66 -14.67 -16.51
C PHE A 288 -6.87 -15.48 -16.00
N PRO A 289 -7.05 -16.74 -16.43
CA PRO A 289 -8.29 -17.50 -16.17
C PRO A 289 -8.56 -17.77 -14.68
N ALA A 290 -7.55 -17.79 -13.81
CA ALA A 290 -7.68 -18.07 -12.38
C ALA A 290 -7.61 -16.82 -11.48
N LEU A 291 -7.63 -15.62 -12.08
CA LEU A 291 -7.42 -14.36 -11.34
C LEU A 291 -8.57 -14.10 -10.37
N GLN A 292 -8.23 -13.85 -9.10
CA GLN A 292 -9.19 -13.51 -8.06
C GLN A 292 -9.07 -12.06 -7.63
N THR A 293 -7.86 -11.50 -7.68
CA THR A 293 -7.57 -10.15 -7.21
C THR A 293 -6.76 -9.41 -8.27
N LEU A 294 -7.31 -8.27 -8.73
CA LEU A 294 -6.63 -7.34 -9.62
C LEU A 294 -6.46 -5.99 -8.91
N HIS A 295 -5.22 -5.52 -8.84
CA HIS A 295 -4.90 -4.15 -8.44
C HIS A 295 -4.13 -3.49 -9.57
N CYS A 296 -4.73 -2.47 -10.16
CA CYS A 296 -4.11 -1.67 -11.21
C CYS A 296 -4.07 -0.22 -10.75
N THR A 297 -2.88 0.35 -10.66
CA THR A 297 -2.66 1.75 -10.25
C THR A 297 -1.79 2.44 -11.29
N SER A 298 -2.14 3.66 -11.68
CA SER A 298 -1.30 4.51 -12.53
C SER A 298 -1.34 5.93 -12.01
N ASP A 299 -0.17 6.55 -11.86
CA ASP A 299 -0.11 7.91 -11.29
C ASP A 299 -0.27 9.02 -12.34
N GLU A 300 0.16 8.82 -13.59
CA GLU A 300 0.26 9.90 -14.59
C GLU A 300 -0.34 9.58 -15.97
N GLY A 301 -0.79 8.36 -16.23
CA GLY A 301 -1.21 7.98 -17.57
C GLY A 301 -2.14 6.78 -17.64
N PRO A 302 -2.32 6.17 -18.83
CA PRO A 302 -3.16 5.00 -19.02
C PRO A 302 -2.55 3.76 -18.34
N ALA A 303 -3.37 2.71 -18.23
CA ALA A 303 -2.94 1.39 -17.77
C ALA A 303 -3.07 0.35 -18.90
N PRO A 304 -2.06 0.23 -19.79
CA PRO A 304 -2.12 -0.62 -20.98
C PRO A 304 -2.44 -2.10 -20.73
N LEU A 305 -2.04 -2.65 -19.57
CA LEU A 305 -2.35 -4.03 -19.18
C LEU A 305 -3.85 -4.29 -19.26
N LEU A 306 -4.69 -3.33 -18.86
CA LEU A 306 -6.14 -3.51 -18.91
C LEU A 306 -6.64 -3.64 -20.36
N GLY A 307 -5.99 -2.99 -21.32
CA GLY A 307 -6.36 -3.09 -22.75
C GLY A 307 -5.98 -4.43 -23.40
N THR A 308 -5.01 -5.17 -22.86
CA THR A 308 -4.54 -6.44 -23.43
C THR A 308 -4.90 -7.67 -22.59
N ALA A 309 -5.43 -7.45 -21.39
CA ALA A 309 -5.82 -8.51 -20.47
C ALA A 309 -7.18 -9.14 -20.82
N ARG A 310 -7.21 -10.46 -20.85
CA ARG A 310 -8.43 -11.28 -20.78
C ARG A 310 -8.62 -11.74 -19.34
N LEU A 311 -9.57 -11.10 -18.68
CA LEU A 311 -9.93 -11.34 -17.29
C LEU A 311 -11.00 -12.44 -17.17
N PRO A 312 -11.06 -13.18 -16.04
CA PRO A 312 -12.07 -14.22 -15.84
C PRO A 312 -13.44 -13.61 -15.54
N ALA A 313 -14.53 -14.33 -15.80
CA ALA A 313 -15.90 -13.79 -15.66
C ALA A 313 -16.29 -13.34 -14.24
N ALA A 314 -15.57 -13.82 -13.22
CA ALA A 314 -15.80 -13.50 -11.82
C ALA A 314 -14.46 -13.27 -11.11
N MET A 315 -14.41 -12.23 -10.28
CA MET A 315 -13.27 -11.94 -9.40
C MET A 315 -13.74 -11.67 -7.96
N ARG A 316 -12.85 -11.82 -6.98
CA ARG A 316 -13.14 -11.43 -5.59
C ARG A 316 -12.98 -9.93 -5.40
N ARG A 317 -11.92 -9.36 -5.98
CA ARG A 317 -11.59 -7.95 -5.77
C ARG A 317 -10.94 -7.33 -7.00
N VAL A 318 -11.43 -6.15 -7.37
CA VAL A 318 -10.85 -5.32 -8.42
C VAL A 318 -10.62 -3.92 -7.87
N VAL A 319 -9.39 -3.44 -7.99
CA VAL A 319 -8.99 -2.08 -7.61
C VAL A 319 -8.37 -1.42 -8.82
N VAL A 320 -8.97 -0.33 -9.29
CA VAL A 320 -8.42 0.52 -10.34
C VAL A 320 -8.21 1.91 -9.77
N ARG A 321 -6.99 2.42 -9.85
CA ARG A 321 -6.61 3.74 -9.36
C ARG A 321 -5.82 4.50 -10.42
N GLY A 322 -6.16 5.75 -10.69
CA GLY A 322 -5.34 6.62 -11.52
C GLY A 322 -6.12 7.75 -12.16
N PRO A 323 -5.56 8.38 -13.20
CA PRO A 323 -6.24 9.46 -13.91
C PRO A 323 -7.37 8.91 -14.78
N LEU A 324 -8.11 9.80 -15.45
CA LEU A 324 -9.29 9.42 -16.23
C LEU A 324 -8.96 8.40 -17.33
N GLU A 325 -7.78 8.51 -17.94
CA GLU A 325 -7.25 7.62 -18.97
C GLU A 325 -7.11 6.18 -18.45
N THR A 326 -6.69 6.00 -17.19
CA THR A 326 -6.64 4.67 -16.57
C THR A 326 -8.04 4.09 -16.36
N LEU A 327 -9.00 4.91 -15.96
CA LEU A 327 -10.39 4.47 -15.83
C LEU A 327 -11.01 4.13 -17.19
N GLN A 328 -10.65 4.86 -18.24
CA GLN A 328 -11.06 4.55 -19.62
C GLN A 328 -10.46 3.22 -20.10
N CYS A 329 -9.20 2.91 -19.75
CA CYS A 329 -8.63 1.58 -20.01
C CYS A 329 -9.42 0.49 -19.29
N ALA A 330 -9.82 0.70 -18.03
CA ALA A 330 -10.63 -0.24 -17.28
C ALA A 330 -12.02 -0.45 -17.89
N LEU A 331 -12.65 0.63 -18.37
CA LEU A 331 -13.92 0.56 -19.08
C LEU A 331 -13.80 -0.24 -20.38
N ALA A 332 -12.76 0.04 -21.19
CA ALA A 332 -12.48 -0.68 -22.42
C ALA A 332 -12.22 -2.18 -22.17
N ALA A 333 -11.57 -2.51 -21.05
CA ALA A 333 -11.31 -3.88 -20.62
C ALA A 333 -12.58 -4.67 -20.24
N ARG A 334 -13.73 -3.99 -20.09
CA ARG A 334 -15.00 -4.57 -19.62
C ARG A 334 -14.79 -5.39 -18.35
N LEU A 335 -14.42 -4.72 -17.26
CA LEU A 335 -14.14 -5.37 -15.97
C LEU A 335 -15.24 -6.39 -15.62
N PRO A 336 -14.88 -7.63 -15.27
CA PRO A 336 -15.86 -8.65 -14.93
C PRO A 336 -16.52 -8.35 -13.58
N GLY A 337 -17.62 -9.06 -13.31
CA GLY A 337 -18.29 -8.98 -12.02
C GLY A 337 -17.35 -9.36 -10.88
N ALA A 338 -17.26 -8.49 -9.86
CA ALA A 338 -16.43 -8.72 -8.69
C ALA A 338 -17.24 -8.59 -7.38
N ASP A 339 -16.85 -9.30 -6.31
CA ASP A 339 -17.50 -9.13 -5.01
C ASP A 339 -17.19 -7.75 -4.41
N GLY A 340 -15.97 -7.25 -4.63
CA GLY A 340 -15.53 -5.90 -4.28
C GLY A 340 -14.93 -5.15 -5.46
N LEU A 341 -15.42 -3.94 -5.72
CA LEU A 341 -14.93 -3.06 -6.78
C LEU A 341 -14.54 -1.70 -6.20
N THR A 342 -13.27 -1.35 -6.30
CA THR A 342 -12.75 -0.04 -5.89
C THR A 342 -12.31 0.74 -7.12
N VAL A 343 -12.92 1.90 -7.33
CA VAL A 343 -12.55 2.87 -8.38
C VAL A 343 -11.99 4.10 -7.70
N SER A 344 -10.76 4.48 -8.04
CA SER A 344 -10.10 5.66 -7.50
C SER A 344 -9.61 6.57 -8.62
N LEU A 345 -10.13 7.80 -8.66
CA LEU A 345 -9.60 8.86 -9.50
C LEU A 345 -8.48 9.57 -8.74
N ALA A 346 -7.30 9.69 -9.34
CA ALA A 346 -6.17 10.43 -8.81
C ALA A 346 -5.50 11.23 -9.94
N HIS A 347 -5.13 12.49 -9.70
CA HIS A 347 -4.36 13.34 -10.63
C HIS A 347 -4.91 13.40 -12.06
N SER A 348 -6.15 13.82 -12.27
CA SER A 348 -6.80 13.77 -13.58
C SER A 348 -6.57 15.00 -14.47
N GLY A 349 -5.65 15.90 -14.11
CA GLY A 349 -5.44 17.15 -14.85
C GLY A 349 -6.74 17.98 -14.94
N ARG A 350 -6.91 18.75 -16.01
CA ARG A 350 -8.13 19.54 -16.29
C ARG A 350 -9.23 18.66 -16.91
N CYS A 351 -9.75 17.68 -16.19
CA CYS A 351 -10.91 16.90 -16.65
C CYS A 351 -12.22 17.41 -16.04
N SER A 352 -13.33 17.28 -16.78
CA SER A 352 -14.65 17.69 -16.30
C SER A 352 -15.31 16.60 -15.46
N MET A 353 -16.15 16.99 -14.49
CA MET A 353 -16.94 16.05 -13.69
C MET A 353 -17.86 15.18 -14.57
N ASP A 354 -18.37 15.71 -15.69
CA ASP A 354 -19.22 14.95 -16.62
C ASP A 354 -18.49 13.73 -17.21
N ALA A 355 -17.23 13.92 -17.63
CA ALA A 355 -16.42 12.85 -18.20
C ALA A 355 -16.06 11.77 -17.16
N VAL A 356 -15.75 12.21 -15.93
CA VAL A 356 -15.50 11.34 -14.79
C VAL A 356 -16.76 10.55 -14.45
N ALA A 357 -17.90 11.21 -14.27
CA ALA A 357 -19.17 10.58 -13.94
C ALA A 357 -19.59 9.58 -15.01
N ALA A 358 -19.49 9.93 -16.29
CA ALA A 358 -19.80 9.03 -17.40
C ALA A 358 -18.98 7.74 -17.34
N THR A 359 -17.66 7.86 -17.11
CA THR A 359 -16.72 6.73 -17.06
C THR A 359 -16.95 5.87 -15.81
N VAL A 360 -17.06 6.49 -14.64
CA VAL A 360 -17.32 5.81 -13.36
C VAL A 360 -18.65 5.07 -13.40
N ASN A 361 -19.71 5.69 -13.91
CA ASN A 361 -21.02 5.05 -14.05
C ASN A 361 -21.01 3.90 -15.05
N ALA A 362 -20.22 4.01 -16.12
CA ALA A 362 -20.08 2.92 -17.09
C ALA A 362 -19.37 1.72 -16.47
N ILE A 363 -18.33 1.96 -15.65
CA ILE A 363 -17.65 0.92 -14.87
C ILE A 363 -18.63 0.27 -13.86
N PHE A 364 -19.36 1.07 -13.07
CA PHE A 364 -20.29 0.55 -12.07
C PHE A 364 -21.51 -0.15 -12.67
N ARG A 365 -21.97 0.22 -13.87
CA ARG A 365 -23.02 -0.52 -14.59
C ARG A 365 -22.64 -1.95 -14.92
N GLY A 366 -21.34 -2.25 -15.06
CA GLY A 366 -20.83 -3.60 -15.25
C GLY A 366 -20.75 -4.44 -13.97
N ALA A 367 -20.91 -3.82 -12.79
CA ALA A 367 -20.84 -4.51 -11.50
C ALA A 367 -22.15 -5.26 -11.21
N ARG A 368 -22.08 -6.30 -10.36
CA ARG A 368 -23.26 -7.05 -9.93
C ARG A 368 -24.05 -6.22 -8.91
N ALA A 369 -25.35 -6.50 -8.77
CA ALA A 369 -26.21 -5.76 -7.84
C ALA A 369 -25.82 -5.92 -6.37
N ASP A 370 -25.12 -6.99 -6.02
CA ASP A 370 -24.59 -7.31 -4.70
C ASP A 370 -23.12 -6.88 -4.50
N THR A 371 -22.45 -6.41 -5.56
CA THR A 371 -21.06 -5.94 -5.47
C THR A 371 -20.93 -4.80 -4.45
N ARG A 372 -19.94 -4.94 -3.57
CA ARG A 372 -19.53 -3.86 -2.66
C ARG A 372 -18.65 -2.88 -3.43
N CYS A 373 -19.21 -1.72 -3.76
CA CYS A 373 -18.49 -0.68 -4.51
C CYS A 373 -17.85 0.36 -3.58
N GLU A 374 -16.66 0.81 -3.96
CA GLU A 374 -15.92 1.89 -3.30
C GLU A 374 -15.52 2.92 -4.35
N LEU A 375 -15.81 4.20 -4.10
CA LEU A 375 -15.39 5.32 -4.94
C LEU A 375 -14.47 6.24 -4.15
N LEU A 376 -13.28 6.51 -4.68
CA LEU A 376 -12.30 7.44 -4.12
C LEU A 376 -12.00 8.53 -5.15
N LEU A 377 -12.36 9.77 -4.87
CA LEU A 377 -12.09 10.92 -5.74
C LEU A 377 -11.00 11.77 -5.09
N ASP A 378 -9.73 11.49 -5.41
CA ASP A 378 -8.57 12.25 -4.92
C ASP A 378 -8.13 13.31 -5.96
N GLU A 379 -9.07 14.13 -6.46
CA GLU A 379 -8.80 15.24 -7.38
C GLU A 379 -9.37 16.54 -6.83
N ARG A 380 -8.52 17.54 -6.61
CA ARG A 380 -8.93 18.80 -5.95
C ARG A 380 -9.62 19.78 -6.89
N ASN A 381 -9.47 19.61 -8.21
CA ASN A 381 -9.96 20.57 -9.20
C ASN A 381 -11.36 20.25 -9.74
N ILE A 382 -12.06 19.26 -9.16
CA ILE A 382 -13.37 18.83 -9.62
C ILE A 382 -14.40 19.04 -8.50
N GLU A 383 -15.48 19.74 -8.83
CA GLU A 383 -16.63 19.83 -7.93
C GLU A 383 -17.42 18.52 -7.97
N PHE A 384 -17.51 17.83 -6.82
CA PHE A 384 -18.24 16.56 -6.75
C PHE A 384 -19.75 16.79 -6.71
N ARG A 385 -20.45 16.19 -7.69
CA ARG A 385 -21.92 16.22 -7.81
C ARG A 385 -22.49 14.80 -7.62
N PRO A 386 -23.04 14.46 -6.44
CA PRO A 386 -23.49 13.10 -6.13
C PRO A 386 -24.61 12.59 -7.05
N GLN A 387 -25.44 13.49 -7.57
CA GLN A 387 -26.52 13.16 -8.51
C GLN A 387 -26.00 12.54 -9.82
N ASP A 388 -24.78 12.87 -10.22
CA ASP A 388 -24.17 12.36 -11.44
C ASP A 388 -23.65 10.94 -11.28
N ILE A 389 -23.53 10.43 -10.06
CA ILE A 389 -23.03 9.07 -9.80
C ILE A 389 -24.19 8.11 -9.56
N VAL A 390 -24.25 7.06 -10.37
CA VAL A 390 -25.27 6.01 -10.32
C VAL A 390 -24.61 4.71 -9.88
N CYS A 391 -24.65 4.44 -8.57
CA CYS A 391 -24.12 3.20 -8.00
C CYS A 391 -24.92 2.80 -6.74
N PRO A 392 -26.00 2.02 -6.87
CA PRO A 392 -26.79 1.56 -5.72
C PRO A 392 -26.00 0.70 -4.72
N GLY A 393 -24.96 0.00 -5.22
CA GLY A 393 -24.03 -0.83 -4.43
C GLY A 393 -22.92 -0.04 -3.73
N LEU A 394 -22.92 1.30 -3.77
CA LEU A 394 -21.86 2.11 -3.19
C LEU A 394 -21.85 2.00 -1.66
N ALA A 395 -20.83 1.33 -1.13
CA ALA A 395 -20.64 1.10 0.29
C ALA A 395 -19.62 2.06 0.91
N ARG A 396 -18.64 2.54 0.13
CA ARG A 396 -17.67 3.53 0.61
C ARG A 396 -17.51 4.66 -0.39
N LEU A 397 -17.61 5.89 0.11
CA LEU A 397 -17.35 7.11 -0.66
C LEU A 397 -16.26 7.91 0.05
N ARG A 398 -15.18 8.18 -0.66
CA ARG A 398 -14.16 9.14 -0.24
C ARG A 398 -14.05 10.23 -1.30
N VAL A 399 -14.21 11.48 -0.89
CA VAL A 399 -14.05 12.65 -1.73
C VAL A 399 -12.96 13.51 -1.10
N ALA A 400 -11.84 13.66 -1.81
CA ALA A 400 -10.78 14.60 -1.48
C ALA A 400 -10.73 15.74 -2.51
N ALA A 401 -11.92 16.31 -2.74
CA ALA A 401 -12.24 17.38 -3.65
C ALA A 401 -13.21 18.35 -2.94
N PRO A 402 -13.25 19.63 -3.33
CA PRO A 402 -14.24 20.57 -2.81
C PRO A 402 -15.66 20.02 -2.94
N ILE A 403 -16.38 19.96 -1.83
CA ILE A 403 -17.76 19.46 -1.78
C ILE A 403 -18.62 20.39 -0.93
N THR A 404 -19.74 20.85 -1.48
CA THR A 404 -20.67 21.66 -0.69
C THR A 404 -21.36 20.81 0.37
N ALA A 405 -21.75 21.43 1.49
CA ALA A 405 -22.56 20.78 2.51
C ALA A 405 -23.84 20.13 1.92
N ALA A 406 -24.54 20.84 1.02
CA ALA A 406 -25.72 20.32 0.33
C ALA A 406 -25.41 19.06 -0.50
N ALA A 407 -24.29 19.05 -1.23
CA ALA A 407 -23.85 17.86 -1.98
C ALA A 407 -23.48 16.70 -1.04
N ALA A 408 -22.84 16.96 0.10
CA ALA A 408 -22.55 15.93 1.09
C ALA A 408 -23.83 15.25 1.60
N LEU A 409 -24.87 16.03 1.91
CA LEU A 409 -26.17 15.50 2.34
C LEU A 409 -26.88 14.76 1.21
N ALA A 410 -26.84 15.28 -0.01
CA ALA A 410 -27.39 14.62 -1.18
C ALA A 410 -26.72 13.26 -1.43
N ALA A 411 -25.40 13.13 -1.20
CA ALA A 411 -24.69 11.85 -1.31
C ALA A 411 -25.24 10.82 -0.32
N VAL A 412 -25.42 11.21 0.94
CA VAL A 412 -25.96 10.33 1.99
C VAL A 412 -27.36 9.84 1.63
N ARG A 413 -28.24 10.73 1.15
CA ARG A 413 -29.60 10.38 0.70
C ARG A 413 -29.57 9.48 -0.54
N ARG A 414 -28.63 9.70 -1.45
CA ARG A 414 -28.53 9.02 -2.75
C ARG A 414 -28.02 7.59 -2.65
N PHE A 415 -27.14 7.29 -1.69
CA PHE A 415 -26.46 6.00 -1.58
C PHE A 415 -26.96 5.20 -0.37
N PRO A 416 -28.04 4.41 -0.50
CA PRO A 416 -28.68 3.74 0.64
C PRO A 416 -27.83 2.64 1.31
N ARG A 417 -26.78 2.16 0.61
CA ARG A 417 -25.84 1.16 1.13
C ARG A 417 -24.55 1.75 1.68
N LEU A 418 -24.45 3.07 1.79
CA LEU A 418 -23.24 3.76 2.22
C LEU A 418 -22.91 3.41 3.68
N GLU A 419 -21.78 2.73 3.89
CA GLU A 419 -21.24 2.32 5.19
C GLU A 419 -20.16 3.28 5.70
N SER A 420 -19.43 3.93 4.79
CA SER A 420 -18.33 4.83 5.12
C SER A 420 -18.33 6.05 4.21
N LEU A 421 -18.28 7.23 4.82
CA LEU A 421 -18.18 8.51 4.14
C LEU A 421 -16.95 9.28 4.65
N ALA A 422 -16.05 9.64 3.72
CA ALA A 422 -14.89 10.47 4.03
C ALA A 422 -14.87 11.68 3.09
N LEU A 423 -15.03 12.88 3.64
CA LEU A 423 -15.04 14.13 2.89
C LEU A 423 -13.86 14.99 3.34
N THR A 424 -13.07 15.43 2.37
CA THR A 424 -12.02 16.42 2.56
C THR A 424 -12.48 17.69 1.85
N ASP A 425 -12.24 18.84 2.46
CA ASP A 425 -12.54 20.13 1.85
C ASP A 425 -14.04 20.41 1.67
N VAL A 426 -14.78 20.25 2.77
CA VAL A 426 -16.21 20.59 2.78
C VAL A 426 -16.37 22.11 2.79
N VAL A 427 -17.02 22.64 1.76
CA VAL A 427 -17.35 24.05 1.61
C VAL A 427 -18.72 24.29 2.27
N PRO A 428 -18.82 25.15 3.28
CA PRO A 428 -20.10 25.56 3.82
C PRO A 428 -20.88 26.30 2.75
N HIS A 429 -22.02 25.72 2.39
CA HIS A 429 -23.05 26.35 1.59
C HIS A 429 -24.27 26.44 2.49
N PRO A 430 -25.10 27.51 2.45
CA PRO A 430 -26.32 27.60 3.25
C PRO A 430 -27.07 26.27 3.18
N LEU A 431 -27.24 25.67 4.35
CA LEU A 431 -27.91 24.39 4.49
C LEU A 431 -29.36 24.54 3.99
N PRO A 432 -29.95 23.49 3.39
CA PRO A 432 -31.35 23.52 3.01
C PRO A 432 -32.22 23.92 4.21
N ALA A 433 -33.25 24.74 4.00
CA ALA A 433 -34.20 25.16 5.04
C ALA A 433 -34.92 23.99 5.74
N GLU A 434 -34.81 22.78 5.18
CA GLU A 434 -35.29 21.50 5.74
C GLU A 434 -34.52 21.05 6.99
N ILE A 435 -33.37 21.65 7.30
CA ILE A 435 -32.64 21.35 8.52
C ILE A 435 -33.28 22.15 9.66
N PRO A 436 -33.96 21.50 10.63
CA PRO A 436 -34.70 22.22 11.66
C PRO A 436 -33.78 23.19 12.40
N ALA A 437 -34.27 24.40 12.66
CA ALA A 437 -33.54 25.49 13.32
C ALA A 437 -32.95 25.13 14.71
N ALA A 438 -33.24 23.93 15.23
CA ALA A 438 -32.64 23.35 16.43
C ALA A 438 -31.11 23.11 16.33
N THR A 439 -30.52 23.08 15.14
CA THR A 439 -29.06 22.93 14.94
C THR A 439 -28.28 24.25 14.87
N THR A 440 -28.95 25.40 14.80
CA THR A 440 -28.30 26.70 14.53
C THR A 440 -28.24 27.66 15.71
N THR A 441 -28.66 27.23 16.92
CA THR A 441 -28.53 28.04 18.14
C THR A 441 -27.08 28.08 18.65
N THR A 442 -26.21 28.73 17.87
CA THR A 442 -25.16 29.57 18.41
C THR A 442 -25.79 30.89 18.82
N SER A 443 -25.49 31.35 20.04
CA SER A 443 -26.02 32.54 20.70
C SER A 443 -27.43 32.42 21.28
N VAL A 444 -27.51 31.97 22.54
CA VAL A 444 -28.10 32.82 23.60
C VAL A 444 -27.35 32.57 24.91
N ALA A 445 -26.34 33.39 25.18
CA ALA A 445 -26.02 33.68 26.58
C ALA A 445 -27.14 34.62 27.07
N GLY A 446 -28.11 34.10 27.82
CA GLY A 446 -29.03 34.94 28.62
C GLY A 446 -30.54 34.92 28.35
N ALA A 447 -31.16 33.89 27.78
CA ALA A 447 -32.63 33.77 27.81
C ALA A 447 -33.09 32.33 28.04
N ASP A 448 -33.57 32.09 29.26
CA ASP A 448 -34.53 31.07 29.69
C ASP A 448 -34.65 29.76 28.89
N ASP A 449 -33.68 28.86 29.08
CA ASP A 449 -33.80 27.43 28.75
C ASP A 449 -34.97 26.73 29.49
N ASN A 450 -35.54 27.38 30.53
CA ASN A 450 -36.69 26.85 31.28
C ASN A 450 -38.05 27.08 30.58
N ALA A 451 -38.15 27.97 29.58
CA ALA A 451 -39.42 28.23 28.89
C ALA A 451 -39.75 27.16 27.83
N LEU A 452 -38.74 26.53 27.22
CA LEU A 452 -38.92 25.47 26.23
C LEU A 452 -39.19 24.08 26.85
N LEU A 453 -38.84 23.87 28.12
CA LEU A 453 -39.17 22.66 28.87
C LEU A 453 -40.64 22.61 29.31
N ALA A 454 -41.33 23.76 29.35
CA ALA A 454 -42.71 23.86 29.81
C ALA A 454 -43.77 23.66 28.70
N SER A 455 -43.40 23.67 27.42
CA SER A 455 -44.37 23.69 26.32
C SER A 455 -44.82 22.33 25.80
N GLY A 456 -44.26 21.20 26.29
CA GLY A 456 -44.66 19.85 25.86
C GLY A 456 -44.49 19.57 24.35
N ALA A 457 -43.87 20.49 23.61
CA ALA A 457 -43.63 20.33 22.18
C ALA A 457 -42.53 19.28 22.01
N SER A 458 -42.89 18.13 21.43
CA SER A 458 -41.94 17.09 21.03
C SER A 458 -40.82 17.73 20.22
N ARG A 459 -39.58 17.66 20.71
CA ARG A 459 -38.41 18.15 19.98
C ARG A 459 -38.43 17.56 18.57
N PRO A 460 -38.22 18.37 17.51
CA PRO A 460 -38.21 17.86 16.15
C PRO A 460 -37.08 16.83 16.02
N THR A 461 -37.43 15.55 15.96
CA THR A 461 -36.49 14.46 15.70
C THR A 461 -36.13 14.46 14.23
N VAL A 462 -34.85 14.57 13.92
CA VAL A 462 -34.35 14.50 12.56
C VAL A 462 -34.52 13.06 12.06
N PRO A 463 -35.24 12.83 10.94
CA PRO A 463 -35.46 11.47 10.45
C PRO A 463 -34.12 10.83 10.03
N PRO A 464 -33.92 9.53 10.28
CA PRO A 464 -32.69 8.84 9.90
C PRO A 464 -32.56 8.78 8.38
N LEU A 465 -31.51 9.41 7.82
CA LEU A 465 -31.22 9.41 6.39
C LEU A 465 -30.19 8.33 6.00
N ALA A 466 -29.38 7.87 6.95
CA ALA A 466 -28.22 7.02 6.70
C ALA A 466 -28.21 5.79 7.62
N PRO A 467 -29.16 4.84 7.45
CA PRO A 467 -29.32 3.73 8.40
C PRO A 467 -28.12 2.76 8.42
N ARG A 468 -27.20 2.85 7.44
CA ARG A 468 -26.02 1.98 7.33
C ARG A 468 -24.69 2.70 7.52
N LEU A 469 -24.68 4.03 7.68
CA LEU A 469 -23.43 4.78 7.79
C LEU A 469 -22.77 4.51 9.14
N GLU A 470 -21.69 3.72 9.15
CA GLU A 470 -20.97 3.31 10.35
C GLU A 470 -19.74 4.16 10.65
N ALA A 471 -19.18 4.81 9.62
CA ALA A 471 -17.97 5.62 9.73
C ALA A 471 -18.10 6.95 8.97
N LEU A 472 -17.81 8.05 9.67
CA LEU A 472 -17.79 9.40 9.12
C LEU A 472 -16.41 10.03 9.34
N CYS A 473 -15.81 10.57 8.29
CA CYS A 473 -14.59 11.37 8.38
C CYS A 473 -14.84 12.70 7.67
N LEU A 474 -14.73 13.81 8.39
CA LEU A 474 -14.81 15.15 7.82
C LEU A 474 -13.49 15.85 8.07
N GLN A 475 -12.90 16.43 7.03
CA GLN A 475 -11.74 17.29 7.16
C GLN A 475 -12.08 18.71 6.75
N TYR A 476 -11.90 19.60 7.72
CA TYR A 476 -12.20 21.01 7.63
C TYR A 476 -10.96 21.85 7.26
N GLN A 477 -11.16 22.97 6.57
CA GLN A 477 -10.13 23.98 6.28
C GLN A 477 -10.40 25.27 7.06
N PRO A 478 -9.87 25.44 8.29
CA PRO A 478 -10.14 26.61 9.13
C PRO A 478 -9.62 27.93 8.55
N GLN A 479 -8.78 27.88 7.52
CA GLN A 479 -8.26 29.07 6.83
C GLN A 479 -9.26 29.66 5.83
N LEU A 480 -10.21 28.86 5.35
CA LEU A 480 -11.13 29.25 4.28
C LEU A 480 -12.53 29.60 4.79
N HIS A 481 -12.91 29.09 5.96
CA HIS A 481 -14.27 29.14 6.47
C HIS A 481 -14.27 29.39 8.00
N PRO A 482 -15.41 29.80 8.59
CA PRO A 482 -15.58 29.87 10.05
C PRO A 482 -16.03 28.49 10.63
N PRO A 483 -15.51 28.07 11.81
CA PRO A 483 -15.80 26.75 12.40
C PRO A 483 -17.29 26.46 12.64
N GLU A 484 -18.09 27.50 12.86
CA GLU A 484 -19.52 27.44 13.15
C GLU A 484 -20.33 26.84 12.00
N ASP A 485 -19.99 27.19 10.76
CA ASP A 485 -20.71 26.69 9.58
C ASP A 485 -20.53 25.18 9.43
N MET A 486 -19.31 24.71 9.70
CA MET A 486 -18.99 23.29 9.59
C MET A 486 -19.48 22.48 10.77
N LEU A 487 -19.65 23.11 11.93
CA LEU A 487 -20.33 22.49 13.06
C LEU A 487 -21.75 22.08 12.65
N ALA A 488 -22.54 22.97 12.04
CA ALA A 488 -23.91 22.64 11.63
C ALA A 488 -23.98 21.44 10.67
N VAL A 489 -23.05 21.35 9.70
CA VAL A 489 -22.95 20.20 8.78
C VAL A 489 -22.63 18.91 9.52
N ALA A 490 -21.62 18.95 10.39
CA ALA A 490 -21.20 17.79 11.16
C ALA A 490 -22.31 17.32 12.10
N GLN A 491 -22.97 18.24 12.81
CA GLN A 491 -24.10 17.94 13.68
C GLN A 491 -25.21 17.21 12.91
N TYR A 492 -25.66 17.76 11.79
CA TYR A 492 -26.72 17.13 11.01
C TYR A 492 -26.36 15.71 10.57
N LEU A 493 -25.14 15.49 10.06
CA LEU A 493 -24.67 14.17 9.66
C LEU A 493 -24.60 13.17 10.82
N LEU A 494 -24.18 13.61 12.01
CA LEU A 494 -24.13 12.78 13.21
C LEU A 494 -25.53 12.36 13.68
N LEU A 495 -26.49 13.29 13.64
CA LEU A 495 -27.88 13.03 14.05
C LEU A 495 -28.62 12.11 13.06
N CYS A 496 -28.37 12.27 11.75
CA CYS A 496 -29.03 11.51 10.70
C CYS A 496 -28.52 10.06 10.50
N ALA A 497 -27.46 9.67 11.22
CA ALA A 497 -26.75 8.40 11.03
C ALA A 497 -26.81 7.52 12.30
N PRO A 498 -27.94 6.81 12.55
CA PRO A 498 -28.11 6.03 13.78
C PRO A 498 -27.16 4.83 13.91
N ALA A 499 -26.60 4.36 12.79
CA ALA A 499 -25.62 3.26 12.77
C ALA A 499 -24.18 3.73 13.01
N LEU A 500 -23.94 5.02 13.19
CA LEU A 500 -22.60 5.60 13.28
C LEU A 500 -21.87 5.07 14.53
N ARG A 501 -20.68 4.49 14.31
CA ARG A 501 -19.82 3.96 15.39
C ARG A 501 -18.52 4.72 15.53
N ARG A 502 -18.06 5.32 14.44
CA ARG A 502 -16.74 5.98 14.37
C ARG A 502 -16.88 7.31 13.67
N THR A 503 -16.34 8.35 14.29
CA THR A 503 -16.23 9.67 13.66
C THR A 503 -14.82 10.22 13.80
N MET A 504 -14.38 10.97 12.78
CA MET A 504 -13.11 11.69 12.79
C MET A 504 -13.34 13.07 12.19
N LEU A 505 -13.16 14.10 13.00
CA LEU A 505 -13.37 15.49 12.61
C LEU A 505 -12.01 16.20 12.63
N ARG A 506 -11.35 16.25 11.47
CA ARG A 506 -10.00 16.81 11.36
C ARG A 506 -10.05 18.32 11.27
N ASN A 507 -9.11 18.97 11.97
CA ASN A 507 -8.93 20.41 12.05
C ASN A 507 -10.11 21.17 12.68
N MET A 508 -10.96 20.45 13.44
CA MET A 508 -12.08 21.04 14.16
C MET A 508 -11.73 21.25 15.63
N PRO A 509 -12.03 22.41 16.23
CA PRO A 509 -11.83 22.61 17.66
C PRO A 509 -12.72 21.65 18.48
N GLY A 510 -12.12 20.77 19.27
CA GLY A 510 -12.85 19.74 20.03
C GLY A 510 -13.89 20.30 21.01
N HIS A 511 -13.67 21.51 21.53
CA HIS A 511 -14.59 22.18 22.46
C HIS A 511 -15.95 22.52 21.81
N LEU A 512 -16.05 22.57 20.48
CA LEU A 512 -17.31 22.82 19.77
C LEU A 512 -18.22 21.58 19.74
N PHE A 513 -17.66 20.38 19.94
CA PHE A 513 -18.39 19.11 19.83
C PHE A 513 -18.86 18.56 21.17
N ALA A 514 -18.11 18.74 22.25
CA ALA A 514 -18.53 18.23 23.56
C ALA A 514 -19.97 18.65 23.95
N PRO A 515 -20.38 19.93 23.75
CA PRO A 515 -21.76 20.35 24.05
C PRO A 515 -22.81 19.71 23.13
N LEU A 516 -22.45 19.23 21.94
CA LEU A 516 -23.38 18.51 21.06
C LEU A 516 -23.73 17.15 21.67
N PHE A 517 -22.71 16.38 22.05
CA PHE A 517 -22.90 15.04 22.60
C PHE A 517 -23.72 15.12 23.89
N GLU A 518 -23.39 16.06 24.77
CA GLU A 518 -24.12 16.26 26.03
C GLU A 518 -25.59 16.64 25.81
N ARG A 519 -25.88 17.57 24.88
CA ARG A 519 -27.26 18.06 24.64
C ARG A 519 -28.13 17.07 23.87
N CYS A 520 -27.55 16.33 22.91
CA CYS A 520 -28.32 15.51 21.97
C CYS A 520 -28.36 14.03 22.36
N GLN A 521 -27.54 13.54 23.30
CA GLN A 521 -27.48 12.10 23.62
C GLN A 521 -28.80 11.52 24.13
N ALA A 522 -29.63 12.31 24.83
CA ALA A 522 -30.94 11.85 25.30
C ALA A 522 -31.89 11.54 24.13
N ASP A 523 -31.91 12.40 23.12
CA ASP A 523 -32.75 12.26 21.92
C ASP A 523 -32.12 11.33 20.87
N TYR A 524 -30.80 11.15 20.92
CA TYR A 524 -30.00 10.36 19.97
C TYR A 524 -29.00 9.44 20.70
N PRO A 525 -29.47 8.31 21.27
CA PRO A 525 -28.64 7.44 22.11
C PRO A 525 -27.41 6.84 21.41
N HIS A 526 -27.41 6.77 20.08
CA HIS A 526 -26.27 6.26 19.31
C HIS A 526 -25.04 7.15 19.44
N LEU A 527 -25.21 8.46 19.71
CA LEU A 527 -24.09 9.39 19.92
C LEU A 527 -23.19 8.96 21.07
N GLY A 528 -23.76 8.36 22.14
CA GLY A 528 -23.00 7.84 23.27
C GLY A 528 -22.14 6.60 22.96
N ARG A 529 -22.29 6.00 21.77
CA ARG A 529 -21.51 4.84 21.31
C ARG A 529 -20.42 5.21 20.31
N ILE A 530 -20.34 6.47 19.90
CA ILE A 530 -19.41 6.92 18.88
C ILE A 530 -18.01 7.03 19.47
N GLN A 531 -17.05 6.35 18.84
CA GLN A 531 -15.63 6.56 19.08
C GLN A 531 -15.14 7.76 18.27
N MET A 532 -14.67 8.81 18.96
CA MET A 532 -14.00 9.96 18.35
C MET A 532 -12.49 9.71 18.25
N PHE A 533 -11.90 10.00 17.09
CA PHE A 533 -10.48 9.79 16.78
C PHE A 533 -9.76 11.08 16.40
#